data_AF-A0A847GV35-F1
#
_entry.id   AF-A0A847GV35-F1
#
_cell.length_a   1.000
_cell.length_b   1.000
_cell.length_c   1.000
_cell.angle_alpha   90.00
_cell.angle_beta   90.00
_cell.angle_gamma   90.00
#
_symmetry.space_group_name_H-M   'P 1'
#
loop_
_entity.id
_entity.type
_entity.pdbx_description
1 polymer ?
#
loop_
_entity_poly.entity_id
_entity_poly.type
_entity_poly.pdbx_seq_one_letter_code
_entity_poly.pdbx_strand_id
1 'polypeptide(L)'
;MARLNQPAELASRPPSVALGELAIAAGLVGQSLALNFRDFPAMISCELWRYFTEGVGLGQVLRVRTRKDLKDLDEMLAGLRIVIVQTDSLCREVSWAIQLADASQPRPAVFLSSAAYAAEDDPGAVLSVVCTERETASVIDWLAGRAHSDDACGCDLHTPTSVQYDPRIETLFARTSAQPGDRFASLRESRILRALLAGACVLRSSQPDQEVPAAAVANLDDYELVRNVLCSLTANTSSTEQDPLAADMINRANVYLSVRYGHSQNSLTEAEVEKLDYLDKYGGHPARRDLITRRELADIGNVRSVTVIGLVEQLQRSRRGRDSFLRMGIVDAQVSERVWRRSSARELARRLRPWSAKQVRAHFDRLRRDGLITAERDSANGPWRFAVPEGIADGSSPFADLPTAEQLAAECAAA
;
A
#
# COMPACT_ATOMS: atom_id res chain seq x y z
N MET A 1 15.74 -28.38 -0.31
CA MET A 1 14.27 -28.34 -0.49
C MET A 1 13.72 -27.33 0.51
N ALA A 2 12.73 -26.52 0.13
CA ALA A 2 12.13 -25.57 1.06
C ALA A 2 11.09 -26.32 1.91
N ARG A 3 11.18 -26.16 3.22
CA ARG A 3 10.29 -26.77 4.20
C ARG A 3 9.36 -25.68 4.74
N LEU A 4 8.07 -25.78 4.42
CA LEU A 4 7.03 -24.91 5.00
C LEU A 4 6.13 -25.73 5.92
N ASN A 5 5.55 -25.08 6.92
CA ASN A 5 4.65 -25.74 7.87
C ASN A 5 3.37 -26.19 7.18
N GLN A 6 2.67 -27.16 7.76
CA GLN A 6 1.50 -27.78 7.14
C GLN A 6 0.42 -26.73 6.74
N PRO A 7 -0.25 -26.92 5.59
CA PRO A 7 -1.24 -25.99 5.04
C PRO A 7 -2.49 -25.82 5.92
N ALA A 8 -2.85 -26.83 6.72
CA ALA A 8 -4.09 -26.87 7.51
C ALA A 8 -4.17 -25.77 8.60
N GLU A 9 -3.05 -25.13 8.93
CA GLU A 9 -2.98 -24.09 9.95
C GLU A 9 -2.80 -22.68 9.38
N LEU A 10 -2.78 -22.49 8.05
CA LEU A 10 -2.48 -21.17 7.48
C LEU A 10 -3.50 -20.10 7.94
N ALA A 11 -4.77 -20.50 8.10
CA ALA A 11 -5.85 -19.63 8.56
C ALA A 11 -5.76 -19.23 10.05
N SER A 12 -5.00 -19.96 10.87
CA SER A 12 -4.79 -19.65 12.30
C SER A 12 -3.51 -18.83 12.54
N ARG A 13 -2.69 -18.62 11.51
CA ARG A 13 -1.45 -17.84 11.60
C ARG A 13 -1.72 -16.35 11.48
N PRO A 14 -0.85 -15.50 12.06
CA PRO A 14 -0.87 -14.08 11.79
C PRO A 14 -0.79 -13.81 10.27
N PRO A 15 -1.53 -12.84 9.72
CA PRO A 15 -1.51 -12.49 8.30
C PRO A 15 -0.11 -12.31 7.72
N SER A 16 0.79 -11.64 8.43
CA SER A 16 2.18 -11.44 7.99
C SER A 16 2.96 -12.76 7.81
N VAL A 17 2.69 -13.74 8.67
CA VAL A 17 3.28 -15.09 8.61
C VAL A 17 2.68 -15.86 7.44
N ALA A 18 1.35 -15.89 7.33
CA ALA A 18 0.65 -16.57 6.25
C ALA A 18 1.07 -16.06 4.87
N LEU A 19 1.15 -14.74 4.69
CA LEU A 19 1.58 -14.11 3.44
C LEU A 19 3.03 -14.46 3.08
N GLY A 20 3.93 -14.48 4.07
CA GLY A 20 5.33 -14.88 3.86
C GLY A 20 5.46 -16.31 3.35
N GLU A 21 4.70 -17.24 3.93
CA GLU A 21 4.70 -18.63 3.47
C GLU A 21 4.08 -18.80 2.08
N LEU A 22 2.96 -18.12 1.81
CA LEU A 22 2.35 -18.10 0.48
C LEU A 22 3.33 -17.54 -0.56
N ALA A 23 4.07 -16.47 -0.24
CA ALA A 23 5.06 -15.89 -1.14
C ALA A 23 6.21 -16.87 -1.45
N ILE A 24 6.71 -17.58 -0.43
CA ILE A 24 7.76 -18.59 -0.62
C ILE A 24 7.25 -19.74 -1.48
N ALA A 25 6.04 -20.25 -1.21
CA ALA A 25 5.42 -21.33 -1.96
C ALA A 25 5.14 -20.94 -3.43
N ALA A 26 4.69 -19.70 -3.67
CA ALA A 26 4.49 -19.15 -5.01
C ALA A 26 5.79 -19.13 -5.81
N GLY A 27 6.89 -18.75 -5.15
CA GLY A 27 8.21 -18.72 -5.74
C GLY A 27 8.68 -20.08 -6.30
N LEU A 28 8.28 -21.17 -5.66
CA LEU A 28 8.63 -22.53 -6.10
C LEU A 28 8.08 -22.89 -7.47
N VAL A 29 6.97 -22.27 -7.89
CA VAL A 29 6.32 -22.46 -9.20
C VAL A 29 6.56 -21.28 -10.14
N GLY A 30 7.62 -20.50 -9.88
CA GLY A 30 8.04 -19.39 -10.73
C GLY A 30 7.25 -18.09 -10.54
N GLN A 31 6.34 -18.01 -9.57
CA GLN A 31 5.59 -16.79 -9.26
C GLN A 31 6.31 -15.98 -8.18
N SER A 32 6.98 -14.89 -8.57
CA SER A 32 7.67 -14.03 -7.60
C SER A 32 6.73 -13.00 -6.98
N LEU A 33 6.77 -12.92 -5.66
CA LEU A 33 6.06 -11.94 -4.84
C LEU A 33 7.06 -11.29 -3.89
N ALA A 34 7.02 -9.96 -3.82
CA ALA A 34 7.77 -9.18 -2.87
C ALA A 34 6.86 -8.74 -1.72
N LEU A 35 7.28 -8.96 -0.48
CA LEU A 35 6.57 -8.50 0.71
C LEU A 35 7.37 -7.40 1.39
N ASN A 36 6.73 -6.23 1.55
CA ASN A 36 7.26 -5.13 2.32
C ASN A 36 6.65 -5.12 3.72
N PHE A 37 7.43 -5.52 4.72
CA PHE A 37 7.06 -5.48 6.14
C PHE A 37 7.26 -4.06 6.66
N ARG A 38 6.20 -3.26 6.56
CA ARG A 38 6.19 -1.86 6.93
C ARG A 38 5.84 -1.69 8.41
N ASP A 39 6.57 -0.81 9.10
CA ASP A 39 6.35 -0.44 10.50
C ASP A 39 6.50 -1.60 11.51
N PHE A 40 7.06 -2.75 11.08
CA PHE A 40 7.39 -3.86 11.98
C PHE A 40 8.59 -3.48 12.88
N PRO A 41 8.49 -3.65 14.21
CA PRO A 41 9.63 -3.45 15.10
C PRO A 41 10.80 -4.34 14.69
N ALA A 42 12.03 -3.83 14.76
CA ALA A 42 13.23 -4.54 14.29
C ALA A 42 13.37 -5.95 14.86
N MET A 43 13.03 -6.13 16.15
CA MET A 43 13.05 -7.45 16.81
C MET A 43 12.05 -8.43 16.17
N ILE A 44 10.84 -7.98 15.84
CA ILE A 44 9.82 -8.82 15.21
C ILE A 44 10.23 -9.17 13.78
N SER A 45 10.74 -8.19 13.01
CA SER A 45 11.25 -8.44 11.66
C SER A 45 12.39 -9.47 11.66
N CYS A 46 13.32 -9.38 12.62
CA CYS A 46 14.39 -10.36 12.78
C CYS A 46 13.84 -11.77 13.05
N GLU A 47 12.84 -11.90 13.91
CA GLU A 47 12.22 -13.18 14.23
C GLU A 47 11.42 -13.76 13.06
N LEU A 48 10.68 -12.93 12.33
CA LEU A 48 9.97 -13.34 11.12
C LEU A 48 10.95 -13.80 10.03
N TRP A 49 12.03 -13.05 9.80
CA TRP A 49 13.05 -13.48 8.83
C TRP A 49 13.77 -14.75 9.27
N ARG A 50 14.05 -14.90 10.58
CA ARG A 50 14.57 -16.15 11.13
C ARG A 50 13.62 -17.30 10.84
N TYR A 51 12.34 -17.12 11.14
CA TYR A 51 11.28 -18.10 10.85
C TYR A 51 11.28 -18.52 9.37
N PHE A 52 11.18 -17.56 8.44
CA PHE A 52 11.08 -17.88 7.02
C PHE A 52 12.34 -18.53 6.46
N THR A 53 13.51 -18.26 7.05
CA THR A 53 14.79 -18.82 6.58
C THR A 53 15.16 -20.14 7.24
N GLU A 54 14.56 -20.49 8.39
CA GLU A 54 14.86 -21.70 9.16
C GLU A 54 14.61 -23.00 8.38
N GLY A 55 13.54 -23.03 7.57
CA GLY A 55 13.17 -24.16 6.72
C GLY A 55 13.80 -24.14 5.31
N VAL A 56 14.65 -23.15 5.02
CA VAL A 56 15.25 -22.96 3.69
C VAL A 56 16.70 -23.46 3.71
N GLY A 57 17.06 -24.31 2.76
CA GLY A 57 18.37 -24.95 2.73
C GLY A 57 19.54 -23.96 2.66
N LEU A 58 20.72 -24.40 3.10
CA LEU A 58 21.95 -23.60 3.02
C LEU A 58 22.19 -23.13 1.56
N GLY A 59 22.53 -21.85 1.39
CA GLY A 59 22.79 -21.24 0.09
C GLY A 59 21.55 -20.87 -0.72
N GLN A 60 20.34 -21.11 -0.21
CA GLN A 60 19.08 -20.75 -0.88
C GLN A 60 18.51 -19.39 -0.41
N VAL A 61 19.24 -18.67 0.45
CA VAL A 61 18.87 -17.35 0.96
C VAL A 61 19.98 -16.36 0.62
N LEU A 62 19.63 -15.26 -0.04
CA LEU A 62 20.54 -14.15 -0.29
C LEU A 62 20.12 -12.91 0.52
N ARG A 63 21.08 -12.25 1.15
CA ARG A 63 20.86 -10.97 1.84
C ARG A 63 21.52 -9.86 1.02
N VAL A 64 20.71 -8.96 0.47
CA VAL A 64 21.17 -7.85 -0.36
C VAL A 64 21.28 -6.60 0.52
N ARG A 65 22.51 -6.13 0.71
CA ARG A 65 22.87 -4.93 1.49
C ARG A 65 23.48 -3.85 0.61
N THR A 66 24.12 -4.27 -0.46
CA THR A 66 24.91 -3.42 -1.35
C THR A 66 24.67 -3.80 -2.79
N ARG A 67 24.99 -2.89 -3.71
CA ARG A 67 24.98 -3.19 -5.16
C ARG A 67 25.93 -4.31 -5.56
N LYS A 68 26.93 -4.63 -4.74
CA LYS A 68 27.83 -5.75 -5.02
C LYS A 68 27.08 -7.08 -4.94
N ASP A 69 26.19 -7.21 -3.97
CA ASP A 69 25.39 -8.42 -3.72
C ASP A 69 24.39 -8.70 -4.86
N LEU A 70 24.09 -7.71 -5.70
CA LEU A 70 23.27 -7.89 -6.91
C LEU A 70 23.97 -8.75 -7.97
N LYS A 71 25.31 -8.76 -8.01
CA LYS A 71 26.04 -9.65 -8.92
C LYS A 71 25.88 -11.10 -8.50
N ASP A 72 25.94 -11.34 -7.19
CA ASP A 72 25.73 -12.67 -6.61
C ASP A 72 24.28 -13.13 -6.84
N LEU A 73 23.31 -12.21 -6.88
CA LEU A 73 21.91 -12.52 -7.21
C LEU A 73 21.79 -13.15 -8.60
N ASP A 74 22.38 -12.56 -9.63
CA ASP A 74 22.31 -13.06 -11.00
C ASP A 74 22.95 -14.45 -11.14
N GLU A 75 24.06 -14.69 -10.45
CA GLU A 75 24.78 -15.98 -10.47
C GLU A 75 24.04 -17.08 -9.69
N MET A 76 23.37 -16.72 -8.59
CA MET A 76 22.75 -17.68 -7.67
C MET A 76 21.27 -17.89 -7.91
N LEU A 77 20.63 -17.11 -8.79
CA LEU A 77 19.17 -16.99 -8.88
C LEU A 77 18.43 -18.33 -8.99
N ALA A 78 18.94 -19.25 -9.81
CA ALA A 78 18.33 -20.57 -10.04
C ALA A 78 18.22 -21.43 -8.76
N GLY A 79 19.08 -21.19 -7.77
CA GLY A 79 19.11 -21.90 -6.48
C GLY A 79 18.42 -21.16 -5.33
N LEU A 80 18.10 -19.88 -5.51
CA LEU A 80 17.54 -19.05 -4.45
C LEU A 80 16.05 -19.34 -4.21
N ARG A 81 15.64 -19.13 -2.97
CA ARG A 81 14.26 -19.26 -2.48
C ARG A 81 13.79 -18.01 -1.76
N ILE A 82 14.69 -17.34 -1.07
CA ILE A 82 14.41 -16.07 -0.39
C ILE A 82 15.51 -15.07 -0.72
N VAL A 83 15.11 -13.84 -1.02
CA VAL A 83 15.99 -12.67 -1.07
C VAL A 83 15.54 -11.69 -0.02
N ILE A 84 16.41 -11.34 0.92
CA ILE A 84 16.14 -10.32 1.94
C ILE A 84 16.87 -9.05 1.53
N VAL A 85 16.12 -7.99 1.25
CA VAL A 85 16.66 -6.68 0.89
C VAL A 85 16.67 -5.80 2.14
N GLN A 86 17.86 -5.41 2.57
CA GLN A 86 18.05 -4.56 3.76
C GLN A 86 18.17 -3.08 3.42
N THR A 87 18.28 -2.75 2.13
CA THR A 87 18.42 -1.37 1.65
C THR A 87 17.36 -1.11 0.59
N ASP A 88 16.37 -0.29 0.94
CA ASP A 88 15.16 -0.06 0.15
C ASP A 88 15.44 0.39 -1.29
N SER A 89 16.48 1.21 -1.49
CA SER A 89 16.88 1.69 -2.83
C SER A 89 17.32 0.57 -3.78
N LEU A 90 17.71 -0.59 -3.24
CA LEU A 90 18.09 -1.77 -4.03
C LEU A 90 16.89 -2.66 -4.37
N CYS A 91 15.74 -2.48 -3.71
CA CYS A 91 14.58 -3.36 -3.90
C CYS A 91 14.12 -3.39 -5.35
N ARG A 92 14.05 -2.23 -6.01
CA ARG A 92 13.67 -2.12 -7.42
C ARG A 92 14.64 -2.89 -8.32
N GLU A 93 15.94 -2.76 -8.07
CA GLU A 93 16.99 -3.44 -8.84
C GLU A 93 16.88 -4.97 -8.68
N VAL A 94 16.62 -5.44 -7.45
CA VAL A 94 16.36 -6.85 -7.13
C VAL A 94 15.08 -7.37 -7.81
N SER A 95 13.98 -6.62 -7.71
CA SER A 95 12.69 -6.98 -8.35
C SER A 95 12.86 -7.16 -9.86
N TRP A 96 13.52 -6.23 -10.55
CA TRP A 96 13.78 -6.34 -11.98
C TRP A 96 14.63 -7.56 -12.33
N ALA A 97 15.73 -7.81 -11.59
CA ALA A 97 16.60 -8.96 -11.83
C ALA A 97 15.83 -10.28 -11.75
N ILE A 98 14.98 -10.44 -10.74
CA ILE A 98 14.16 -11.65 -10.56
C ILE A 98 13.07 -11.76 -11.63
N GLN A 99 12.43 -10.65 -12.01
CA GLN A 99 11.34 -10.68 -13.00
C GLN A 99 11.83 -10.97 -14.43
N LEU A 100 13.02 -10.49 -14.78
CA LEU A 100 13.63 -10.67 -16.11
C LEU A 100 14.30 -12.05 -16.29
N ALA A 101 14.49 -12.79 -15.21
CA ALA A 101 15.02 -14.14 -15.27
C ALA A 101 14.06 -15.13 -15.94
N ASP A 102 14.62 -16.24 -16.41
CA ASP A 102 13.89 -17.29 -17.12
C ASP A 102 12.60 -17.68 -16.38
N ALA A 103 11.47 -17.54 -17.07
CA ALA A 103 10.15 -17.83 -16.52
C ALA A 103 9.92 -19.32 -16.22
N SER A 104 10.77 -20.21 -16.76
CA SER A 104 10.71 -21.65 -16.50
C SER A 104 11.32 -22.08 -15.17
N GLN A 105 11.99 -21.16 -14.45
CA GLN A 105 12.68 -21.47 -13.21
C GLN A 105 11.91 -20.98 -11.97
N PRO A 106 12.07 -21.66 -10.81
CA PRO A 106 11.63 -21.13 -9.54
C PRO A 106 12.21 -19.74 -9.29
N ARG A 107 11.40 -18.84 -8.72
CA ARG A 107 11.80 -17.46 -8.41
C ARG A 107 11.78 -17.26 -6.90
N PRO A 108 12.75 -16.56 -6.30
CA PRO A 108 12.71 -16.33 -4.87
C PRO A 108 11.59 -15.37 -4.48
N ALA A 109 11.06 -15.56 -3.27
CA ALA A 109 10.28 -14.53 -2.58
C ALA A 109 11.22 -13.42 -2.12
N VAL A 110 10.79 -12.16 -2.23
CA VAL A 110 11.58 -11.00 -1.82
C VAL A 110 10.99 -10.42 -0.55
N PHE A 111 11.80 -10.28 0.50
CA PHE A 111 11.39 -9.63 1.73
C PHE A 111 12.18 -8.35 1.94
N LEU A 112 11.48 -7.27 2.23
CA LEU A 112 12.07 -5.99 2.61
C LEU A 112 11.31 -5.39 3.79
N SER A 113 11.93 -4.43 4.46
CA SER A 113 11.27 -3.63 5.49
C SER A 113 11.57 -2.15 5.25
N SER A 114 10.57 -1.44 4.73
CA SER A 114 10.66 -0.03 4.38
C SER A 114 9.44 0.74 4.88
N ALA A 115 9.67 1.98 5.33
CA ALA A 115 8.62 2.92 5.72
C ALA A 115 7.86 3.50 4.51
N ALA A 116 8.49 3.58 3.34
CA ALA A 116 7.91 4.19 2.14
C ALA A 116 8.35 3.43 0.89
N TYR A 117 7.43 2.70 0.28
CA TYR A 117 7.65 2.09 -1.02
C TYR A 117 6.89 2.90 -2.07
N ALA A 118 7.61 3.58 -2.97
CA ALA A 118 6.99 4.29 -4.07
C ALA A 118 6.52 3.28 -5.12
N ALA A 119 5.21 3.18 -5.34
CA ALA A 119 4.58 2.27 -6.30
C ALA A 119 4.93 2.60 -7.76
N GLU A 120 5.41 3.81 -8.04
CA GLU A 120 5.74 4.26 -9.38
C GLU A 120 7.05 3.61 -9.85
N ASP A 121 6.92 2.72 -10.84
CA ASP A 121 7.98 2.03 -11.60
C ASP A 121 8.50 0.66 -11.13
N ASP A 122 7.81 -0.05 -10.23
CA ASP A 122 8.20 -1.43 -9.91
C ASP A 122 7.55 -2.47 -10.86
N PRO A 123 8.32 -3.33 -11.54
CA PRO A 123 7.80 -4.44 -12.35
C PRO A 123 7.24 -5.57 -11.49
N GLY A 124 7.52 -5.57 -10.19
CA GLY A 124 7.22 -6.66 -9.27
C GLY A 124 5.80 -6.60 -8.72
N ALA A 125 5.30 -7.77 -8.34
CA ALA A 125 4.16 -7.87 -7.44
C ALA A 125 4.66 -7.56 -6.02
N VAL A 126 4.69 -6.29 -5.61
CA VAL A 126 5.02 -5.91 -4.22
C VAL A 126 3.74 -5.74 -3.41
N LEU A 127 3.61 -6.48 -2.31
CA LEU A 127 2.54 -6.34 -1.33
C LEU A 127 3.10 -5.74 -0.04
N SER A 128 2.57 -4.59 0.37
CA SER A 128 2.91 -3.96 1.65
C SER A 128 2.06 -4.57 2.77
N VAL A 129 2.72 -5.07 3.81
CA VAL A 129 2.12 -5.58 5.03
C VAL A 129 2.43 -4.58 6.14
N VAL A 130 1.41 -3.87 6.63
CA VAL A 130 1.56 -2.87 7.69
C VAL A 130 1.45 -3.54 9.05
N CYS A 131 2.44 -3.30 9.92
CA CYS A 131 2.41 -3.80 11.28
C CYS A 131 1.48 -2.94 12.14
N THR A 132 0.38 -3.54 12.60
CA THR A 132 -0.47 -2.92 13.61
C THR A 132 -0.09 -3.43 15.00
N GLU A 133 -0.53 -2.76 16.07
CA GLU A 133 -0.33 -3.26 17.44
C GLU A 133 -0.94 -4.66 17.62
N ARG A 134 -2.10 -4.90 17.01
CA ARG A 134 -2.77 -6.20 17.01
C ARG A 134 -1.96 -7.25 16.26
N GLU A 135 -1.43 -6.91 15.09
CA GLU A 135 -0.57 -7.81 14.32
C GLU A 135 0.70 -8.14 15.10
N THR A 136 1.31 -7.13 15.74
CA THR A 136 2.49 -7.30 16.59
C THR A 136 2.21 -8.28 17.72
N ALA A 137 1.11 -8.09 18.45
CA ALA A 137 0.71 -9.01 19.52
C ALA A 137 0.46 -10.43 19.00
N SER A 138 -0.29 -10.56 17.89
CA SER A 138 -0.57 -11.85 17.27
C SER A 138 0.69 -12.59 16.83
N VAL A 139 1.67 -11.87 16.26
CA VAL A 139 2.96 -12.44 15.85
C VAL A 139 3.79 -12.85 17.06
N ILE A 140 3.84 -12.03 18.12
CA ILE A 140 4.55 -12.36 19.36
C ILE A 140 3.97 -13.61 20.00
N ASP A 141 2.64 -13.66 20.17
CA ASP A 141 1.95 -14.79 20.81
C ASP A 141 2.16 -16.08 20.00
N TRP A 142 2.06 -15.97 18.66
CA TRP A 142 2.29 -17.10 17.76
C TRP A 142 3.75 -17.60 17.81
N LEU A 143 4.73 -16.70 17.76
CA LEU A 143 6.15 -17.04 17.87
C LEU A 143 6.48 -17.67 19.24
N ALA A 144 5.89 -17.16 20.32
CA ALA A 144 6.06 -17.71 21.67
C ALA A 144 5.46 -19.13 21.80
N GLY A 145 4.29 -19.36 21.19
CA GLY A 145 3.66 -20.68 21.13
C GLY A 145 4.48 -21.71 20.34
N ARG A 146 5.26 -21.27 19.36
CA ARG A 146 6.09 -22.14 18.51
C ARG A 146 7.32 -22.70 19.21
N ALA A 147 7.84 -22.05 20.25
CA ALA A 147 9.07 -22.43 20.95
C ALA A 147 9.06 -23.84 21.59
N HIS A 148 7.93 -24.55 21.56
CA HIS A 148 7.73 -25.87 22.16
C HIS A 148 7.55 -27.01 21.14
N SER A 149 7.68 -26.74 19.83
CA SER A 149 7.59 -27.77 18.78
C SER A 149 8.96 -28.03 18.16
N ASP A 150 9.59 -29.14 18.53
CA ASP A 150 10.81 -29.68 17.89
C ASP A 150 10.57 -30.07 16.41
N ASP A 151 9.32 -30.02 15.93
CA ASP A 151 8.89 -30.37 14.57
C ASP A 151 8.78 -29.14 13.62
N ALA A 152 9.39 -28.01 14.01
CA ALA A 152 9.38 -26.76 13.27
C ALA A 152 10.07 -26.80 11.87
N CYS A 153 10.65 -27.94 11.50
CA CYS A 153 11.18 -28.20 10.16
C CYS A 153 10.10 -28.83 9.28
N GLY A 154 9.39 -27.98 8.53
CA GLY A 154 8.28 -28.33 7.64
C GLY A 154 8.50 -29.50 6.67
N CYS A 155 7.42 -29.93 6.03
CA CYS A 155 7.46 -31.00 5.04
C CYS A 155 8.20 -30.54 3.78
N ASP A 156 8.95 -31.43 3.14
CA ASP A 156 9.51 -31.14 1.82
C ASP A 156 8.34 -30.92 0.85
N LEU A 157 8.21 -29.70 0.32
CA LEU A 157 7.09 -29.36 -0.56
C LEU A 157 7.27 -30.04 -1.91
N HIS A 158 6.29 -30.87 -2.27
CA HIS A 158 6.19 -31.40 -3.61
C HIS A 158 5.57 -30.34 -4.52
N THR A 159 6.34 -29.90 -5.51
CA THR A 159 6.00 -28.75 -6.33
C THR A 159 5.42 -29.20 -7.66
N PRO A 160 4.19 -28.74 -8.02
CA PRO A 160 3.66 -28.98 -9.35
C PRO A 160 4.51 -28.23 -10.38
N THR A 161 4.56 -28.73 -11.62
CA THR A 161 5.29 -28.07 -12.71
C THR A 161 4.60 -26.79 -13.16
N SER A 162 3.28 -26.73 -13.01
CA SER A 162 2.48 -25.55 -13.34
C SER A 162 1.27 -25.43 -12.42
N VAL A 163 0.81 -24.19 -12.23
CA VAL A 163 -0.47 -23.90 -11.56
C VAL A 163 -1.42 -23.30 -12.58
N GLN A 164 -2.60 -23.91 -12.69
CA GLN A 164 -3.75 -23.38 -13.40
C GLN A 164 -4.74 -22.79 -12.41
N TYR A 165 -5.62 -21.91 -12.87
CA TYR A 165 -6.65 -21.32 -12.03
C TYR A 165 -8.02 -21.83 -12.47
N ASP A 166 -8.91 -22.05 -11.50
CA ASP A 166 -10.31 -22.32 -11.78
C ASP A 166 -10.87 -21.28 -12.76
N PRO A 167 -11.62 -21.67 -13.81
CA PRO A 167 -12.16 -20.74 -14.79
C PRO A 167 -12.91 -19.57 -14.16
N ARG A 168 -13.56 -19.78 -13.01
CA ARG A 168 -14.30 -18.75 -12.27
C ARG A 168 -13.36 -17.68 -11.72
N ILE A 169 -12.19 -18.08 -11.22
CA ILE A 169 -11.13 -17.18 -10.76
C ILE A 169 -10.48 -16.49 -11.97
N GLU A 170 -10.31 -17.18 -13.10
CA GLU A 170 -9.77 -16.57 -14.32
C GLU A 170 -10.64 -15.40 -14.82
N THR A 171 -11.97 -15.47 -14.65
CA THR A 171 -12.83 -14.33 -15.03
C THR A 171 -12.51 -13.06 -14.23
N LEU A 172 -12.08 -13.19 -12.97
CA LEU A 172 -11.66 -12.07 -12.13
C LEU A 172 -10.36 -11.43 -12.64
N PHE A 173 -9.43 -12.21 -13.19
CA PHE A 173 -8.24 -11.67 -13.85
C PHE A 173 -8.52 -11.07 -15.23
N ALA A 174 -9.52 -11.58 -15.94
CA ALA A 174 -9.91 -11.05 -17.25
C ALA A 174 -10.57 -9.65 -17.14
N ARG A 175 -11.24 -9.35 -16.01
CA ARG A 175 -11.87 -8.05 -15.74
C ARG A 175 -10.88 -6.90 -15.57
N THR A 176 -9.61 -7.19 -15.26
CA THR A 176 -8.54 -6.23 -15.00
C THR A 176 -8.23 -5.28 -16.19
N SER A 177 -8.85 -5.48 -17.36
CA SER A 177 -8.64 -4.66 -18.56
C SER A 177 -9.82 -3.77 -18.99
N ALA A 178 -11.02 -3.91 -18.40
CA ALA A 178 -12.24 -3.55 -19.13
C ALA A 178 -13.06 -2.35 -18.61
N GLN A 179 -13.03 -2.02 -17.30
CA GLN A 179 -13.95 -1.00 -16.76
C GLN A 179 -13.28 0.10 -15.91
N PRO A 180 -13.45 1.38 -16.26
CA PRO A 180 -13.04 2.50 -15.41
C PRO A 180 -13.95 2.57 -14.18
N GLY A 181 -13.41 2.18 -13.02
CA GLY A 181 -14.13 2.22 -11.74
C GLY A 181 -13.84 1.04 -10.82
N ASP A 182 -13.35 -0.08 -11.35
CA ASP A 182 -12.96 -1.25 -10.54
C ASP A 182 -11.62 -1.01 -9.85
N ARG A 183 -11.62 -0.95 -8.51
CA ARG A 183 -10.43 -0.72 -7.68
C ARG A 183 -9.39 -1.84 -7.77
N PHE A 184 -9.81 -3.04 -8.14
CA PHE A 184 -8.94 -4.21 -8.34
C PHE A 184 -8.32 -4.25 -9.77
N ALA A 185 -8.55 -3.25 -10.63
CA ALA A 185 -8.24 -3.29 -12.06
C ALA A 185 -6.76 -3.06 -12.46
N SER A 186 -5.82 -3.26 -11.54
CA SER A 186 -4.39 -3.08 -11.76
C SER A 186 -3.69 -4.38 -12.13
N LEU A 187 -2.75 -4.31 -13.07
CA LEU A 187 -1.87 -5.44 -13.41
C LEU A 187 -1.07 -5.94 -12.20
N ARG A 188 -0.66 -5.04 -11.30
CA ARG A 188 0.10 -5.37 -10.09
C ARG A 188 -0.74 -6.20 -9.13
N GLU A 189 -1.97 -5.77 -8.84
CA GLU A 189 -2.86 -6.50 -7.93
C GLU A 189 -3.27 -7.87 -8.46
N SER A 190 -3.50 -7.99 -9.77
CA SER A 190 -3.71 -9.28 -10.42
C SER A 190 -2.51 -10.22 -10.24
N ARG A 191 -1.27 -9.72 -10.40
CA ARG A 191 -0.05 -10.50 -10.17
C ARG A 191 0.12 -10.92 -8.71
N ILE A 192 -0.18 -10.04 -7.75
CA ILE A 192 -0.15 -10.35 -6.32
C ILE A 192 -1.14 -11.49 -6.01
N LEU A 193 -2.39 -11.37 -6.45
CA LEU A 193 -3.40 -12.39 -6.20
C LEU A 193 -3.04 -13.72 -6.86
N ARG A 194 -2.55 -13.71 -8.11
CA ARG A 194 -2.08 -14.92 -8.81
C ARG A 194 -0.94 -15.62 -8.08
N ALA A 195 0.03 -14.87 -7.58
CA ALA A 195 1.15 -15.42 -6.82
C ALA A 195 0.65 -16.06 -5.52
N LEU A 196 -0.18 -15.36 -4.75
CA LEU A 196 -0.71 -15.89 -3.49
C LEU A 196 -1.58 -17.14 -3.69
N LEU A 197 -2.43 -17.18 -4.72
CA LEU A 197 -3.22 -18.37 -5.08
C LEU A 197 -2.34 -19.53 -5.51
N ALA A 198 -1.27 -19.27 -6.27
CA ALA A 198 -0.31 -20.30 -6.62
C ALA A 198 0.38 -20.85 -5.37
N GLY A 199 0.77 -19.98 -4.43
CA GLY A 199 1.29 -20.38 -3.12
C GLY A 199 0.31 -21.26 -2.33
N ALA A 200 -0.96 -20.87 -2.24
CA ALA A 200 -2.00 -21.63 -1.55
C ALA A 200 -2.19 -23.01 -2.18
N CYS A 201 -2.27 -23.07 -3.52
CA CYS A 201 -2.37 -24.31 -4.27
C CYS A 201 -1.17 -25.23 -4.02
N VAL A 202 0.06 -24.71 -4.04
CA VAL A 202 1.29 -25.49 -3.77
C VAL A 202 1.28 -26.05 -2.35
N LEU A 203 0.92 -25.23 -1.37
CA LEU A 203 0.85 -25.65 0.03
C LEU A 203 -0.21 -26.75 0.21
N ARG A 204 -1.39 -26.61 -0.40
CA ARG A 204 -2.45 -27.62 -0.37
C ARG A 204 -2.03 -28.93 -1.05
N SER A 205 -1.39 -28.85 -2.22
CA SER A 205 -0.93 -30.03 -2.96
C SER A 205 0.25 -30.76 -2.31
N SER A 206 0.95 -30.14 -1.36
CA SER A 206 2.12 -30.74 -0.70
C SER A 206 1.76 -31.63 0.51
N GLN A 207 0.51 -32.09 0.63
CA GLN A 207 0.12 -32.99 1.71
C GLN A 207 0.71 -34.40 1.50
N PRO A 208 1.24 -35.05 2.56
CA PRO A 208 2.05 -36.28 2.45
C PRO A 208 1.32 -37.50 1.86
N ASP A 209 -0.02 -37.48 1.81
CA ASP A 209 -0.85 -38.58 1.31
C ASP A 209 -1.41 -38.36 -0.10
N GLN A 210 -1.00 -37.28 -0.79
CA GLN A 210 -1.56 -36.91 -2.09
C GLN A 210 -0.49 -36.95 -3.20
N GLU A 211 -0.74 -37.70 -4.27
CA GLU A 211 0.07 -37.60 -5.48
C GLU A 211 -0.03 -36.17 -6.03
N VAL A 212 1.12 -35.51 -6.17
CA VAL A 212 1.14 -34.13 -6.68
C VAL A 212 0.94 -34.16 -8.19
N PRO A 213 -0.13 -33.55 -8.71
CA PRO A 213 -0.37 -33.51 -10.14
C PRO A 213 0.68 -32.63 -10.83
N ALA A 214 1.06 -32.98 -12.06
CA ALA A 214 1.97 -32.15 -12.87
C ALA A 214 1.43 -30.72 -13.11
N ALA A 215 0.10 -30.59 -13.17
CA ALA A 215 -0.62 -29.32 -13.21
C ALA A 215 -1.63 -29.29 -12.06
N ALA A 216 -1.35 -28.45 -11.05
CA ALA A 216 -2.27 -28.24 -9.94
C ALA A 216 -3.25 -27.11 -10.29
N VAL A 217 -4.49 -27.21 -9.84
CA VAL A 217 -5.52 -26.20 -10.08
C VAL A 217 -5.81 -25.47 -8.77
N ALA A 218 -5.58 -24.16 -8.75
CA ALA A 218 -6.01 -23.27 -7.67
C ALA A 218 -7.54 -23.15 -7.72
N ASN A 219 -8.20 -23.57 -6.64
CA ASN A 219 -9.64 -23.69 -6.56
C ASN A 219 -10.29 -22.55 -5.74
N LEU A 220 -11.62 -22.60 -5.57
CA LEU A 220 -12.35 -21.59 -4.81
C LEU A 220 -12.00 -21.59 -3.31
N ASP A 221 -11.55 -22.70 -2.74
CA ASP A 221 -11.13 -22.76 -1.33
C ASP A 221 -9.79 -22.04 -1.14
N ASP A 222 -8.85 -22.25 -2.06
CA ASP A 222 -7.57 -21.50 -2.11
C ASP A 222 -7.85 -20.00 -2.24
N TYR A 223 -8.84 -19.64 -3.06
CA TYR A 223 -9.28 -18.26 -3.23
C TYR A 223 -9.86 -17.67 -1.96
N GLU A 224 -10.78 -18.35 -1.29
CA GLU A 224 -11.39 -17.84 -0.07
C GLU A 224 -10.35 -17.69 1.05
N LEU A 225 -9.38 -18.61 1.15
CA LEU A 225 -8.26 -18.50 2.06
C LEU A 225 -7.43 -17.23 1.79
N VAL A 226 -6.95 -17.06 0.55
CA VAL A 226 -6.13 -15.90 0.17
C VAL A 226 -6.89 -14.60 0.33
N ARG A 227 -8.16 -14.57 -0.07
CA ARG A 227 -9.06 -13.43 0.12
C ARG A 227 -9.16 -13.07 1.59
N ASN A 228 -9.44 -14.03 2.48
CA ASN A 228 -9.57 -13.76 3.90
C ASN A 228 -8.28 -13.20 4.51
N VAL A 229 -7.11 -13.74 4.12
CA VAL A 229 -5.80 -13.19 4.55
C VAL A 229 -5.63 -11.75 4.05
N LEU A 230 -5.85 -11.49 2.76
CA LEU A 230 -5.73 -10.15 2.18
C LEU A 230 -6.71 -9.14 2.79
N CYS A 231 -7.97 -9.52 2.96
CA CYS A 231 -9.00 -8.68 3.59
C CYS A 231 -8.72 -8.44 5.09
N SER A 232 -8.11 -9.40 5.80
CA SER A 232 -7.76 -9.22 7.22
C SER A 232 -6.73 -8.09 7.43
N LEU A 233 -5.82 -7.87 6.47
CA LEU A 233 -4.91 -6.74 6.49
C LEU A 233 -5.65 -5.39 6.44
N THR A 234 -6.81 -5.35 5.79
CA THR A 234 -7.64 -4.15 5.62
C THR A 234 -8.55 -3.90 6.83
N ALA A 235 -9.00 -4.97 7.48
CA ALA A 235 -9.84 -4.88 8.67
C ALA A 235 -9.03 -4.45 9.90
N ASN A 236 -7.73 -4.76 9.95
CA ASN A 236 -6.86 -4.47 11.09
C ASN A 236 -6.30 -3.04 11.11
N THR A 237 -6.46 -2.22 10.06
CA THR A 237 -6.11 -0.79 10.07
C THR A 237 -7.10 0.08 10.90
N SER A 238 -7.79 -0.52 11.88
CA SER A 238 -8.88 0.14 12.62
C SER A 238 -8.37 1.22 13.59
N SER A 239 -8.87 2.43 13.36
CA SER A 239 -9.02 3.61 14.23
C SER A 239 -7.83 4.53 14.51
N THR A 240 -6.58 4.07 14.51
CA THR A 240 -5.41 4.94 14.77
C THR A 240 -4.77 5.49 13.49
N GLU A 241 -4.86 4.77 12.37
CA GLU A 241 -4.29 5.14 11.06
C GLU A 241 -5.32 5.75 10.09
N GLN A 242 -6.61 5.46 10.29
CA GLN A 242 -7.70 6.17 9.62
C GLN A 242 -7.95 7.50 10.33
N ASP A 243 -7.13 8.49 9.99
CA ASP A 243 -7.31 9.86 10.43
C ASP A 243 -7.94 10.68 9.29
N PRO A 244 -9.27 10.57 9.06
CA PRO A 244 -9.94 11.31 7.99
C PRO A 244 -9.74 12.82 8.15
N LEU A 245 -9.47 13.27 9.38
CA LEU A 245 -9.13 14.65 9.66
C LEU A 245 -7.72 15.00 9.14
N ALA A 246 -6.73 14.12 9.29
CA ALA A 246 -5.42 14.31 8.67
C ALA A 246 -5.47 14.24 7.14
N ALA A 247 -6.26 13.33 6.56
CA ALA A 247 -6.47 13.29 5.11
C ALA A 247 -7.09 14.60 4.59
N ASP A 248 -8.12 15.11 5.26
CA ASP A 248 -8.73 16.40 4.95
C ASP A 248 -7.72 17.57 5.12
N MET A 249 -6.87 17.53 6.15
CA MET A 249 -5.78 18.49 6.38
C MET A 249 -4.77 18.49 5.22
N ILE A 250 -4.33 17.32 4.78
CA ILE A 250 -3.35 17.16 3.70
C ILE A 250 -3.94 17.61 2.37
N ASN A 251 -5.14 17.15 2.02
CA ASN A 251 -5.78 17.51 0.77
C ASN A 251 -6.04 19.02 0.69
N ARG A 252 -6.50 19.64 1.79
CA ARG A 252 -6.70 21.09 1.84
C ARG A 252 -5.39 21.86 1.79
N ALA A 253 -4.32 21.36 2.41
CA ALA A 253 -2.98 21.94 2.29
C ALA A 253 -2.46 21.89 0.86
N ASN A 254 -2.64 20.77 0.15
CA ASN A 254 -2.25 20.61 -1.25
C ASN A 254 -3.02 21.57 -2.17
N VAL A 255 -4.34 21.72 -1.94
CA VAL A 255 -5.15 22.70 -2.68
C VAL A 255 -4.68 24.13 -2.38
N TYR A 256 -4.42 24.46 -1.12
CA TYR A 256 -3.91 25.77 -0.74
C TYR A 256 -2.55 26.08 -1.39
N LEU A 257 -1.59 25.15 -1.34
CA LEU A 257 -0.26 25.32 -1.92
C LEU A 257 -0.30 25.39 -3.46
N SER A 258 -1.13 24.59 -4.11
CA SER A 258 -1.29 24.65 -5.57
C SER A 258 -1.92 25.97 -6.04
N VAL A 259 -2.85 26.53 -5.27
CA VAL A 259 -3.48 27.81 -5.56
C VAL A 259 -2.53 28.99 -5.27
N ARG A 260 -1.72 28.89 -4.22
CA ARG A 260 -0.77 29.94 -3.82
C ARG A 260 0.51 29.96 -4.66
N TYR A 261 1.01 28.79 -5.08
CA TYR A 261 2.34 28.63 -5.70
C TYR A 261 2.33 27.90 -7.05
N GLY A 262 1.18 27.41 -7.54
CA GLY A 262 1.08 26.80 -8.86
C GLY A 262 1.38 27.80 -9.97
N HIS A 263 1.93 27.32 -11.09
CA HIS A 263 2.43 28.10 -12.24
C HIS A 263 1.35 28.88 -13.03
N SER A 264 0.19 29.16 -12.42
CA SER A 264 -0.86 30.02 -12.95
C SER A 264 -0.82 31.41 -12.30
N GLN A 265 0.37 32.00 -12.13
CA GLN A 265 0.51 33.41 -11.71
C GLN A 265 -0.03 34.41 -12.75
N ASN A 266 -0.62 33.95 -13.85
CA ASN A 266 -1.18 34.81 -14.90
C ASN A 266 -2.59 35.37 -14.61
N SER A 267 -3.16 35.20 -13.41
CA SER A 267 -4.51 35.71 -13.12
C SER A 267 -4.74 36.33 -11.75
N LEU A 268 -3.69 36.58 -10.96
CA LEU A 268 -3.83 37.28 -9.68
C LEU A 268 -3.40 38.73 -9.86
N THR A 269 -4.26 39.65 -9.43
CA THR A 269 -3.87 41.06 -9.30
C THR A 269 -2.97 41.23 -8.07
N GLU A 270 -2.07 42.21 -8.10
CA GLU A 270 -1.13 42.53 -7.00
C GLU A 270 -1.85 42.63 -5.64
N ALA A 271 -3.07 43.20 -5.62
CA ALA A 271 -3.91 43.33 -4.43
C ALA A 271 -4.48 41.99 -3.89
N GLU A 272 -4.63 40.97 -4.74
CA GLU A 272 -5.07 39.63 -4.35
C GLU A 272 -3.92 38.80 -3.78
N VAL A 273 -2.71 38.98 -4.34
CA VAL A 273 -1.47 38.46 -3.75
C VAL A 273 -1.23 39.13 -2.40
N GLU A 274 -1.41 40.45 -2.30
CA GLU A 274 -1.24 41.23 -1.05
C GLU A 274 -2.28 40.85 0.04
N LYS A 275 -3.51 40.45 -0.34
CA LYS A 275 -4.51 39.89 0.58
C LYS A 275 -4.11 38.52 1.13
N LEU A 276 -3.40 37.71 0.35
CA LEU A 276 -2.81 36.44 0.80
C LEU A 276 -1.50 36.68 1.59
N ASP A 277 -0.77 37.75 1.27
CA ASP A 277 0.49 38.21 1.91
C ASP A 277 0.30 39.08 3.15
N TYR A 278 -0.93 39.34 3.60
CA TYR A 278 -1.21 40.02 4.89
C TYR A 278 -0.62 39.27 6.11
N LEU A 279 -0.03 38.09 5.89
CA LEU A 279 0.68 37.26 6.86
C LEU A 279 2.21 37.49 6.89
N ASP A 280 2.80 38.26 5.96
CA ASP A 280 4.26 38.44 5.85
C ASP A 280 4.83 39.61 6.67
N LYS A 281 3.98 40.30 7.46
CA LYS A 281 4.42 41.34 8.42
C LYS A 281 5.31 40.82 9.57
N TYR A 282 5.57 39.51 9.64
CA TYR A 282 6.48 38.90 10.61
C TYR A 282 7.50 37.99 9.91
N GLY A 283 8.48 38.64 9.27
CA GLY A 283 9.85 38.15 9.08
C GLY A 283 10.07 36.85 8.29
N GLY A 284 10.51 36.99 7.03
CA GLY A 284 11.27 35.96 6.33
C GLY A 284 11.23 36.11 4.81
N HIS A 285 12.40 36.08 4.16
CA HIS A 285 12.54 36.16 2.70
C HIS A 285 11.60 35.19 1.94
N PRO A 286 10.90 35.65 0.88
CA PRO A 286 9.94 34.85 0.11
C PRO A 286 10.57 33.65 -0.63
N ALA A 287 11.89 33.69 -0.87
CA ALA A 287 12.62 32.64 -1.59
C ALA A 287 12.83 31.32 -0.81
N ARG A 288 12.30 31.19 0.42
CA ARG A 288 12.51 29.99 1.27
C ARG A 288 11.25 29.41 1.92
N ARG A 289 10.06 29.99 1.74
CA ARG A 289 8.84 29.47 2.38
C ARG A 289 8.15 28.43 1.50
N ASP A 290 8.76 27.27 1.56
CA ASP A 290 8.49 26.10 0.74
C ASP A 290 7.41 25.15 1.31
N LEU A 291 7.00 25.28 2.57
CA LEU A 291 6.06 24.35 3.20
C LEU A 291 4.95 25.11 3.93
N ILE A 292 3.75 24.52 3.98
CA ILE A 292 2.66 25.08 4.80
C ILE A 292 3.08 25.11 6.27
N THR A 293 2.88 26.25 6.92
CA THR A 293 3.12 26.40 8.35
C THR A 293 1.96 25.85 9.16
N ARG A 294 2.21 25.53 10.43
CA ARG A 294 1.18 25.07 11.38
C ARG A 294 0.05 26.08 11.55
N ARG A 295 0.39 27.37 11.52
CA ARG A 295 -0.57 28.48 11.61
C ARG A 295 -1.45 28.52 10.37
N GLU A 296 -0.85 28.47 9.19
CA GLU A 296 -1.61 28.46 7.92
C GLU A 296 -2.52 27.22 7.84
N LEU A 297 -2.04 26.04 8.24
CA LEU A 297 -2.83 24.82 8.27
C LEU A 297 -4.02 24.93 9.25
N ALA A 298 -3.84 25.58 10.41
CA ALA A 298 -4.94 25.86 11.33
C ALA A 298 -5.92 26.89 10.75
N ASP A 299 -5.43 27.91 10.05
CA ASP A 299 -6.24 28.95 9.43
C ASP A 299 -7.11 28.40 8.29
N ILE A 300 -6.59 27.51 7.44
CA ILE A 300 -7.41 26.83 6.40
C ILE A 300 -8.37 25.77 7.00
N GLY A 301 -8.15 25.37 8.25
CA GLY A 301 -9.08 24.54 9.02
C GLY A 301 -10.26 25.30 9.60
N ASN A 302 -10.09 26.60 9.82
CA ASN A 302 -11.15 27.47 10.35
C ASN A 302 -12.03 27.95 9.19
N VAL A 303 -13.21 27.33 9.03
CA VAL A 303 -14.20 27.65 7.98
C VAL A 303 -14.71 29.10 7.97
N ARG A 304 -14.40 29.89 9.01
CA ARG A 304 -14.72 31.33 9.11
C ARG A 304 -13.52 32.22 8.79
N SER A 305 -12.34 31.67 8.60
CA SER A 305 -11.12 32.44 8.33
C SER A 305 -11.20 33.13 6.98
N VAL A 306 -10.56 34.30 6.89
CA VAL A 306 -10.43 35.03 5.63
C VAL A 306 -9.66 34.18 4.62
N THR A 307 -8.68 33.40 5.09
CA THR A 307 -7.83 32.53 4.26
C THR A 307 -8.63 31.46 3.51
N VAL A 308 -9.47 30.69 4.20
CA VAL A 308 -10.25 29.63 3.54
C VAL A 308 -11.37 30.19 2.68
N ILE A 309 -11.97 31.32 3.08
CA ILE A 309 -12.98 32.02 2.27
C ILE A 309 -12.34 32.52 0.97
N GLY A 310 -11.19 33.18 1.05
CA GLY A 310 -10.44 33.64 -0.13
C GLY A 310 -9.99 32.49 -1.04
N LEU A 311 -9.56 31.37 -0.47
CA LEU A 311 -9.23 30.16 -1.23
C LEU A 311 -10.45 29.65 -2.02
N VAL A 312 -11.63 29.57 -1.38
CA VAL A 312 -12.86 29.13 -2.06
C VAL A 312 -13.29 30.12 -3.14
N GLU A 313 -13.20 31.43 -2.90
CA GLU A 313 -13.47 32.46 -3.91
C GLU A 313 -12.59 32.27 -5.16
N GLN A 314 -11.31 31.98 -4.96
CA GLN A 314 -10.38 31.75 -6.06
C GLN A 314 -10.70 30.45 -6.81
N LEU A 315 -11.07 29.38 -6.10
CA LEU A 315 -11.52 28.14 -6.74
C LEU A 315 -12.79 28.37 -7.56
N GLN A 316 -13.76 29.17 -7.09
CA GLN A 316 -14.97 29.47 -7.86
C GLN A 316 -14.68 30.16 -9.20
N ARG A 317 -13.56 30.87 -9.33
CA ARG A 317 -13.12 31.53 -10.58
C ARG A 317 -12.37 30.57 -11.52
N SER A 318 -11.92 29.42 -11.01
CA SER A 318 -11.15 28.44 -11.80
C SER A 318 -12.06 27.43 -12.50
N ARG A 319 -11.73 27.09 -13.75
CA ARG A 319 -12.44 26.07 -14.54
C ARG A 319 -12.46 24.69 -13.87
N ARG A 320 -11.43 24.36 -13.08
CA ARG A 320 -11.32 23.09 -12.32
C ARG A 320 -11.57 23.24 -10.82
N GLY A 321 -11.99 24.42 -10.37
CA GLY A 321 -12.01 24.71 -8.94
C GLY A 321 -13.08 23.97 -8.16
N ARG A 322 -14.16 23.51 -8.80
CA ARG A 322 -15.15 22.63 -8.16
C ARG A 322 -14.51 21.31 -7.73
N ASP A 323 -13.74 20.67 -8.60
CA ASP A 323 -13.11 19.39 -8.30
C ASP A 323 -12.06 19.54 -7.19
N SER A 324 -11.27 20.62 -7.24
CA SER A 324 -10.34 20.98 -6.16
C SER A 324 -11.06 21.21 -4.83
N PHE A 325 -12.23 21.87 -4.84
CA PHE A 325 -13.01 22.11 -3.64
C PHE A 325 -13.57 20.80 -3.04
N LEU A 326 -14.07 19.88 -3.88
CA LEU A 326 -14.57 18.59 -3.42
C LEU A 326 -13.47 17.78 -2.70
N ARG A 327 -12.20 17.94 -3.11
CA ARG A 327 -11.05 17.31 -2.48
C ARG A 327 -10.66 17.92 -1.13
N MET A 328 -11.11 19.12 -0.77
CA MET A 328 -10.72 19.81 0.48
C MET A 328 -11.34 19.23 1.77
N GLY A 329 -12.07 18.11 1.69
CA GLY A 329 -12.73 17.49 2.83
C GLY A 329 -14.06 18.16 3.17
N ILE A 330 -15.11 17.84 2.39
CA ILE A 330 -16.48 18.30 2.62
C ILE A 330 -17.23 17.36 3.54
N VAL A 331 -18.09 17.91 4.41
CA VAL A 331 -18.92 17.13 5.34
C VAL A 331 -20.13 16.50 4.61
N ASP A 332 -20.54 17.10 3.50
CA ASP A 332 -21.67 16.66 2.67
C ASP A 332 -21.20 16.51 1.22
N ALA A 333 -21.19 15.27 0.71
CA ALA A 333 -20.63 14.89 -0.58
C ALA A 333 -21.37 15.50 -1.79
N GLN A 334 -22.56 16.08 -1.60
CA GLN A 334 -23.41 16.52 -2.70
C GLN A 334 -23.37 18.05 -2.93
N VAL A 335 -22.22 18.57 -3.36
CA VAL A 335 -22.15 19.92 -3.94
C VAL A 335 -22.35 19.84 -5.45
N SER A 336 -23.62 19.92 -5.87
CA SER A 336 -23.98 19.99 -7.28
C SER A 336 -23.40 21.24 -7.95
N GLU A 337 -23.23 21.19 -9.27
CA GLU A 337 -22.72 22.33 -10.03
C GLU A 337 -23.60 23.58 -9.89
N ARG A 338 -24.91 23.39 -9.75
CA ARG A 338 -25.87 24.48 -9.52
C ARG A 338 -25.65 25.17 -8.17
N VAL A 339 -25.34 24.40 -7.12
CA VAL A 339 -25.02 24.93 -5.79
C VAL A 339 -23.66 25.63 -5.81
N TRP A 340 -22.65 25.02 -6.43
CA TRP A 340 -21.30 25.59 -6.58
C TRP A 340 -21.31 26.99 -7.21
N ARG A 341 -22.09 27.18 -8.29
CA ARG A 341 -22.16 28.45 -9.02
C ARG A 341 -22.99 29.54 -8.33
N ARG A 342 -23.93 29.17 -7.45
CA ARG A 342 -24.89 30.11 -6.84
C ARG A 342 -24.56 30.47 -5.41
N SER A 343 -23.85 29.61 -4.69
CA SER A 343 -23.48 29.86 -3.29
C SER A 343 -22.32 30.84 -3.18
N SER A 344 -22.35 31.63 -2.12
CA SER A 344 -21.19 32.47 -1.77
C SER A 344 -20.03 31.60 -1.27
N ALA A 345 -18.80 32.08 -1.39
CA ALA A 345 -17.63 31.37 -0.86
C ALA A 345 -17.73 31.12 0.65
N ARG A 346 -18.37 32.02 1.41
CA ARG A 346 -18.64 31.83 2.84
C ARG A 346 -19.62 30.69 3.10
N GLU A 347 -20.63 30.50 2.26
CA GLU A 347 -21.56 29.36 2.37
C GLU A 347 -20.88 28.04 2.01
N LEU A 348 -20.05 28.04 0.97
CA LEU A 348 -19.28 26.87 0.56
C LEU A 348 -18.22 26.49 1.59
N ALA A 349 -17.49 27.45 2.15
CA ALA A 349 -16.51 27.20 3.20
C ALA A 349 -17.12 26.52 4.44
N ARG A 350 -18.36 26.84 4.79
CA ARG A 350 -19.08 26.18 5.91
C ARG A 350 -19.38 24.70 5.66
N ARG A 351 -19.31 24.22 4.41
CA ARG A 351 -19.49 22.82 4.05
C ARG A 351 -18.20 22.00 4.22
N LEU A 352 -17.06 22.65 4.45
CA LEU A 352 -15.79 21.99 4.73
C LEU A 352 -15.75 21.47 6.17
N ARG A 353 -15.07 20.35 6.40
CA ARG A 353 -14.81 19.84 7.76
C ARG A 353 -13.92 20.84 8.51
N PRO A 354 -14.35 21.37 9.67
CA PRO A 354 -13.52 22.28 10.47
C PRO A 354 -12.49 21.54 11.33
N TRP A 355 -11.36 22.18 11.61
CA TRP A 355 -10.42 21.72 12.62
C TRP A 355 -9.74 22.88 13.37
N SER A 356 -9.16 22.55 14.51
CA SER A 356 -8.47 23.48 15.42
C SER A 356 -6.95 23.33 15.37
N ALA A 357 -6.23 24.33 15.86
CA ALA A 357 -4.77 24.26 16.04
C ALA A 357 -4.32 23.15 17.00
N LYS A 358 -5.18 22.71 17.94
CA LYS A 358 -4.90 21.54 18.79
C LYS A 358 -4.93 20.26 17.96
N GLN A 359 -5.90 20.13 17.05
CA GLN A 359 -5.99 18.97 16.16
C GLN A 359 -4.84 18.94 15.15
N VAL A 360 -4.40 20.08 14.62
CA VAL A 360 -3.19 20.12 13.77
C VAL A 360 -1.97 19.49 14.48
N ARG A 361 -1.78 19.80 15.78
CA ARG A 361 -0.67 19.22 16.56
C ARG A 361 -0.83 17.73 16.84
N ALA A 362 -2.06 17.28 17.14
CA ALA A 362 -2.32 15.90 17.50
C ALA A 362 -2.31 14.94 16.30
N HIS A 363 -2.70 15.46 15.13
CA HIS A 363 -2.94 14.65 13.93
C HIS A 363 -1.82 14.88 12.90
N PHE A 364 -1.71 16.08 12.32
CA PHE A 364 -0.75 16.37 11.24
C PHE A 364 0.72 16.40 11.72
N ASP A 365 1.03 17.11 12.81
CA ASP A 365 2.42 17.20 13.31
C ASP A 365 2.93 15.87 13.87
N ARG A 366 2.03 15.02 14.38
CA ARG A 366 2.37 13.67 14.82
C ARG A 366 2.79 12.84 13.61
N LEU A 367 1.92 12.73 12.61
CA LEU A 367 2.20 11.97 11.38
C LEU A 367 3.44 12.48 10.62
N ARG A 368 3.70 13.79 10.62
CA ARG A 368 4.94 14.33 10.04
C ARG A 368 6.20 13.99 10.84
N ARG A 369 6.13 14.00 12.18
CA ARG A 369 7.26 13.61 13.04
C ARG A 369 7.57 12.12 12.93
N ASP A 370 6.53 11.32 12.77
CA ASP A 370 6.62 9.87 12.64
C ASP A 370 7.03 9.45 11.21
N GLY A 371 7.34 10.41 10.32
CA GLY A 371 7.80 10.15 8.96
C GLY A 371 6.71 9.68 8.00
N LEU A 372 5.45 9.66 8.45
CA LEU A 372 4.31 9.19 7.68
C LEU A 372 3.90 10.23 6.63
N ILE A 373 3.84 11.53 6.94
CA ILE A 373 3.58 12.55 5.90
C ILE A 373 4.91 13.07 5.36
N THR A 374 5.21 12.78 4.09
CA THR A 374 6.33 13.39 3.36
C THR A 374 5.83 14.56 2.51
N ALA A 375 6.73 15.50 2.22
CA ALA A 375 6.46 16.62 1.33
C ALA A 375 7.49 16.59 0.21
N GLU A 376 7.04 16.63 -1.03
CA GLU A 376 7.90 16.63 -2.22
C GLU A 376 7.46 17.74 -3.17
N ARG A 377 8.34 18.14 -4.09
CA ARG A 377 7.99 19.09 -5.15
C ARG A 377 7.64 18.32 -6.42
N ASP A 378 6.54 18.68 -7.07
CA ASP A 378 6.13 18.10 -8.37
C ASP A 378 7.20 18.26 -9.47
N SER A 379 8.05 19.28 -9.36
CA SER A 379 9.20 19.56 -10.23
C SER A 379 10.17 20.47 -9.48
N ALA A 380 11.39 20.70 -10.00
CA ALA A 380 12.39 21.56 -9.35
C ALA A 380 11.83 22.92 -8.88
N ASN A 381 10.83 23.47 -9.60
CA ASN A 381 10.16 24.74 -9.28
C ASN A 381 8.67 24.59 -8.92
N GLY A 382 8.12 23.37 -8.88
CA GLY A 382 6.69 23.13 -8.64
C GLY A 382 6.27 23.38 -7.18
N PRO A 383 4.96 23.55 -6.91
CA PRO A 383 4.45 23.66 -5.55
C PRO A 383 4.77 22.37 -4.77
N TRP A 384 4.96 22.50 -3.47
CA TRP A 384 5.10 21.34 -2.60
C TRP A 384 3.76 20.62 -2.47
N ARG A 385 3.83 19.30 -2.55
CA ARG A 385 2.71 18.40 -2.29
C ARG A 385 3.07 17.52 -1.12
N PHE A 386 2.14 17.45 -0.18
CA PHE A 386 2.15 16.44 0.86
C PHE A 386 1.63 15.15 0.25
N ALA A 387 2.46 14.10 0.30
CA ALA A 387 2.02 12.75 0.00
C ALA A 387 1.37 12.18 1.26
N VAL A 388 0.17 11.64 1.08
CA VAL A 388 -0.47 10.81 2.09
C VAL A 388 0.09 9.40 1.88
N PRO A 389 0.62 8.69 2.89
CA PRO A 389 0.91 7.28 2.76
C PRO A 389 -0.31 6.54 2.27
N GLU A 390 -0.13 5.52 1.42
CA GLU A 390 -1.21 4.68 0.92
C GLU A 390 -2.11 4.12 2.05
N GLY A 391 -1.61 3.99 3.28
CA GLY A 391 -2.40 3.60 4.47
C GLY A 391 -3.35 4.66 5.05
N ILE A 392 -3.26 5.94 4.66
CA ILE A 392 -4.11 7.04 5.16
C ILE A 392 -5.04 7.59 4.05
N ALA A 393 -4.67 7.48 2.76
CA ALA A 393 -5.48 8.02 1.66
C ALA A 393 -6.54 7.08 1.11
N ASP A 394 -6.34 5.76 1.18
CA ASP A 394 -7.33 4.78 0.74
C ASP A 394 -7.42 3.64 1.75
N GLY A 395 -8.39 3.76 2.67
CA GLY A 395 -8.82 2.64 3.52
C GLY A 395 -9.44 1.48 2.74
N SER A 396 -9.49 1.53 1.40
CA SER A 396 -9.69 0.36 0.56
C SER A 396 -8.35 -0.07 0.00
N SER A 397 -7.70 -1.01 0.66
CA SER A 397 -6.83 -1.92 -0.08
C SER A 397 -7.57 -2.36 -1.34
N PRO A 398 -6.92 -2.44 -2.51
CA PRO A 398 -7.57 -2.91 -3.73
C PRO A 398 -8.12 -4.34 -3.58
N PHE A 399 -7.70 -5.06 -2.54
CA PHE A 399 -8.20 -6.38 -2.17
C PHE A 399 -9.42 -6.37 -1.23
N ALA A 400 -9.80 -5.23 -0.65
CA ALA A 400 -10.92 -5.12 0.29
C ALA A 400 -12.27 -5.45 -0.39
N ASP A 401 -12.38 -5.12 -1.68
CA ASP A 401 -13.60 -5.28 -2.48
C ASP A 401 -13.61 -6.60 -3.28
N LEU A 402 -12.74 -7.57 -2.95
CA LEU A 402 -12.73 -8.88 -3.59
C LEU A 402 -14.03 -9.65 -3.30
N PRO A 403 -14.71 -10.18 -4.34
CA PRO A 403 -15.94 -10.96 -4.17
C PRO A 403 -15.69 -12.22 -3.33
N THR A 404 -16.69 -12.75 -2.65
CA THR A 404 -16.55 -14.06 -1.99
C THR A 404 -16.50 -15.19 -3.02
N ALA A 405 -15.98 -16.35 -2.62
CA ALA A 405 -16.02 -17.56 -3.45
C ALA A 405 -17.45 -17.90 -3.91
N GLU A 406 -18.45 -17.71 -3.03
CA GLU A 406 -19.86 -17.91 -3.36
C GLU A 406 -20.35 -16.93 -4.44
N GLN A 407 -19.96 -15.66 -4.35
CA GLN A 407 -20.28 -14.64 -5.34
C GLN A 407 -19.65 -14.97 -6.70
N LEU A 408 -18.37 -15.34 -6.73
CA LEU A 408 -17.69 -15.77 -7.96
C LEU A 408 -18.36 -17.00 -8.59
N ALA A 409 -18.77 -17.96 -7.77
CA ALA A 409 -19.48 -19.14 -8.23
C ALA A 409 -20.85 -18.78 -8.83
N ALA A 410 -21.59 -17.87 -8.20
CA ALA A 410 -22.90 -17.41 -8.66
C ALA A 410 -22.81 -16.59 -9.96
N GLU A 411 -21.83 -15.70 -10.07
CA GLU A 411 -21.62 -14.88 -11.27
C GLU A 411 -21.29 -15.72 -12.51
N CYS A 412 -20.50 -16.78 -12.34
CA CYS A 412 -20.17 -17.69 -13.44
C CYS A 412 -21.31 -18.65 -13.80
N ALA A 413 -22.26 -18.89 -12.90
CA ALA A 413 -23.47 -19.66 -13.20
C ALA A 413 -24.52 -18.82 -13.96
N ALA A 414 -24.42 -17.48 -13.87
CA ALA A 414 -25.34 -16.55 -14.51
C ALA A 414 -24.85 -16.04 -15.89
N ALA A 415 -23.56 -16.20 -16.18
CA ALA A 415 -22.91 -15.90 -17.46
C ALA A 415 -22.92 -17.12 -18.39
#